data_AF-A0A839TTF5-F1
#
_entry.id   AF-A0A839TTF5-F1
#
_cell.length_a   1.000
_cell.length_b   1.000
_cell.length_c   1.000
_cell.angle_alpha   90.00
_cell.angle_beta   90.00
_cell.angle_gamma   90.00
#
_symmetry.space_group_name_H-M   'P 1'
#
loop_
_entity.id
_entity.type
_entity.pdbx_description
1 polymer ?
#
loop_
_entity_poly.entity_id
_entity_poly.type
_entity_poly.pdbx_seq_one_letter_code
_entity_poly.pdbx_strand_id
1 'polypeptide(L)'
;MKYQNVDLASHRSQLHTQLIQAQGIYSQRSRAVKYTKRGLFLESLIYYQKYVLNPLVDVLRLIHTPSQADCYLVHASRDFPIEVVLTLEKLYGVKTVQDIIEGINLADELFCNAVAEADFMLSQTY
;
A
#
# COMPACT_ATOMS: atom_id res chain seq x y z
N MET A 1 -10.10 8.84 -34.67
CA MET A 1 -10.29 8.88 -33.21
C MET A 1 -9.28 9.85 -32.61
N LYS A 2 -9.72 10.95 -31.98
CA LYS A 2 -8.86 11.97 -31.34
C LYS A 2 -9.02 11.90 -29.81
N TYR A 3 -8.52 10.84 -29.18
CA TYR A 3 -8.59 10.66 -27.72
C TYR A 3 -7.27 10.17 -27.09
N GLN A 4 -6.13 10.27 -27.79
CA GLN A 4 -4.91 9.58 -27.34
C GLN A 4 -3.92 10.42 -26.52
N ASN A 5 -4.05 11.74 -26.43
CA ASN A 5 -3.05 12.61 -25.76
C ASN A 5 -3.54 13.34 -24.50
N VAL A 6 -4.84 13.33 -24.19
CA VAL A 6 -5.40 14.25 -23.19
C VAL A 6 -5.32 13.74 -21.73
N ASP A 7 -5.00 12.48 -21.44
CA ASP A 7 -5.14 12.00 -20.05
C ASP A 7 -3.94 11.27 -19.44
N LEU A 8 -2.78 11.19 -20.11
CA LEU A 8 -1.60 10.55 -19.50
C LEU A 8 -0.96 11.42 -18.41
N ALA A 9 -0.85 12.73 -18.67
CA ALA A 9 -0.29 13.67 -17.70
C ALA A 9 -1.21 13.84 -16.47
N SER A 10 -2.52 13.89 -16.70
CA SER A 10 -3.56 13.94 -15.67
C SER A 10 -3.56 12.66 -14.83
N HIS A 11 -3.56 11.49 -15.47
CA HIS A 11 -3.44 10.21 -14.77
C HIS A 11 -2.14 10.10 -13.97
N ARG A 12 -0.98 10.50 -14.52
CA ARG A 12 0.29 10.51 -13.78
C ARG A 12 0.26 11.46 -12.58
N SER A 13 -0.33 12.63 -12.73
CA SER A 13 -0.53 13.59 -11.62
C SER A 13 -1.42 12.98 -10.52
N GLN A 14 -2.44 12.22 -10.90
CA GLN A 14 -3.28 11.48 -9.95
C GLN A 14 -2.46 10.41 -9.21
N LEU A 15 -1.68 9.59 -9.91
CA LEU A 15 -0.82 8.56 -9.30
C LEU A 15 0.20 9.18 -8.34
N HIS A 16 0.83 10.31 -8.70
CA HIS A 16 1.72 11.05 -7.78
C HIS A 16 0.98 11.53 -6.53
N THR A 17 -0.24 12.03 -6.68
CA THR A 17 -1.06 12.48 -5.56
C THR A 17 -1.40 11.31 -4.64
N GLN A 18 -1.78 10.16 -5.19
CA GLN A 18 -2.05 8.94 -4.43
C GLN A 18 -0.79 8.44 -3.69
N LEU A 19 0.38 8.47 -4.33
CA LEU A 19 1.65 8.10 -3.69
C LEU A 19 1.96 8.98 -2.47
N ILE A 20 1.82 10.31 -2.62
CA ILE A 20 2.03 11.26 -1.51
C ILE A 20 1.02 11.01 -0.38
N GLN A 21 -0.24 10.75 -0.72
CA GLN A 21 -1.28 10.42 0.27
C GLN A 21 -0.96 9.13 1.02
N ALA A 22 -0.56 8.07 0.31
CA ALA A 22 -0.17 6.80 0.92
C ALA A 22 1.01 6.98 1.89
N GLN A 23 2.06 7.72 1.50
CA GLN A 23 3.17 8.06 2.39
C GLN A 23 2.71 8.85 3.63
N GLY A 24 1.82 9.84 3.45
CA GLY A 24 1.25 10.62 4.54
C GLY A 24 0.44 9.76 5.52
N ILE A 25 -0.36 8.81 5.02
CA ILE A 25 -1.11 7.86 5.84
C ILE A 25 -0.14 6.92 6.57
N TYR A 26 0.85 6.37 5.86
CA TYR A 26 1.84 5.44 6.42
C TYR A 26 2.69 6.06 7.54
N SER A 27 2.97 7.37 7.45
CA SER A 27 3.68 8.10 8.51
C SER A 27 3.01 8.00 9.89
N GLN A 28 1.72 7.66 9.94
CA GLN A 28 0.96 7.48 11.17
C GLN A 28 1.00 6.05 11.75
N ARG A 29 1.81 5.14 11.19
CA ARG A 29 1.97 3.74 11.67
C ARG A 29 2.32 3.62 13.15
N SER A 30 2.95 4.66 13.73
CA SER A 30 3.25 4.73 15.17
C SER A 30 2.02 4.55 16.06
N ARG A 31 0.81 4.86 15.54
CA ARG A 31 -0.46 4.56 16.21
C ARG A 31 -0.68 3.07 16.35
N ALA A 32 -0.45 2.26 15.31
CA ALA A 32 -0.54 0.80 15.41
C ALA A 32 0.47 0.25 16.43
N VAL A 33 1.73 0.71 16.35
CA VAL A 33 2.81 0.33 17.29
C VAL A 33 2.46 0.67 18.74
N LYS A 34 1.79 1.80 18.98
CA LYS A 34 1.37 2.20 20.32
C LYS A 34 0.38 1.21 20.93
N TYR A 35 -0.58 0.70 20.16
CA TYR A 35 -1.60 -0.22 20.68
C TYR A 35 -1.10 -1.66 20.79
N THR A 36 -0.15 -2.07 19.95
CA THR A 36 0.49 -3.40 20.11
C THR A 36 1.28 -3.48 21.41
N LYS A 37 2.01 -2.42 21.76
CA LYS A 37 2.72 -2.29 23.06
C LYS A 37 1.79 -2.33 24.28
N ARG A 38 0.49 -2.08 24.10
CA ARG A 38 -0.54 -2.15 25.15
C ARG A 38 -1.27 -3.49 25.19
N GLY A 39 -0.98 -4.41 24.27
CA GLY A 39 -1.68 -5.69 24.17
C GLY A 39 -3.14 -5.58 23.70
N LEU A 40 -3.53 -4.45 23.09
CA LEU A 40 -4.91 -4.18 22.69
C LEU A 40 -5.14 -4.61 21.24
N PHE A 41 -5.65 -5.83 21.03
CA PHE A 41 -5.74 -6.43 19.69
C PHE A 41 -6.60 -5.65 18.71
N LEU A 42 -7.84 -5.28 19.08
CA LEU A 42 -8.76 -4.61 18.16
C LEU A 42 -8.28 -3.22 17.75
N GLU A 43 -7.73 -2.46 18.70
CA GLU A 43 -7.13 -1.16 18.45
C GLU A 43 -5.85 -1.29 17.63
N SER A 44 -5.05 -2.32 17.87
CA SER A 44 -3.90 -2.62 17.03
C SER A 44 -4.35 -2.93 15.60
N LEU A 45 -5.41 -3.74 15.44
CA LEU A 45 -5.91 -4.20 14.15
C LEU A 45 -6.44 -3.04 13.30
N ILE A 46 -7.30 -2.17 13.86
CA ILE A 46 -7.85 -1.03 13.10
C ILE A 46 -6.75 -0.09 12.62
N TYR A 47 -5.73 0.16 13.45
CA TYR A 47 -4.63 1.04 13.09
C TYR A 47 -3.61 0.37 12.17
N TYR A 48 -3.42 -0.94 12.29
CA TYR A 48 -2.61 -1.73 11.38
C TYR A 48 -3.21 -1.73 9.97
N GLN A 49 -4.52 -1.99 9.85
CA GLN A 49 -5.22 -1.89 8.57
C GLN A 49 -5.11 -0.46 8.01
N LYS A 50 -5.52 0.54 8.79
CA LYS A 50 -5.61 1.93 8.32
C LYS A 50 -4.27 2.57 7.94
N TYR A 51 -3.23 2.37 8.76
CA TYR A 51 -1.98 3.12 8.64
C TYR A 51 -0.80 2.27 8.16
N VAL A 52 -0.97 0.97 7.96
CA VAL A 52 0.12 0.09 7.50
C VAL A 52 -0.32 -0.65 6.25
N LEU A 53 -1.40 -1.44 6.31
CA LEU A 53 -1.81 -2.28 5.17
C LEU A 53 -2.44 -1.49 4.04
N ASN A 54 -3.32 -0.54 4.34
CA ASN A 54 -4.00 0.25 3.33
C ASN A 54 -3.02 1.03 2.44
N PRO A 55 -2.16 1.90 3.00
CA PRO A 55 -1.19 2.62 2.19
C PRO A 55 -0.21 1.68 1.45
N LEU A 56 0.12 0.51 2.00
CA LEU A 56 0.92 -0.48 1.27
C LEU A 56 0.20 -1.00 0.01
N VAL A 57 -1.07 -1.38 0.14
CA VAL A 57 -1.88 -1.82 -1.02
C VAL A 57 -2.02 -0.70 -2.04
N ASP A 58 -2.22 0.54 -1.58
CA ASP A 58 -2.32 1.70 -2.47
C ASP A 58 -1.06 1.85 -3.33
N VAL A 59 0.14 1.77 -2.73
CA VAL A 59 1.40 1.86 -3.48
C VAL A 59 1.62 0.65 -4.40
N LEU A 60 1.29 -0.57 -3.95
CA LEU A 60 1.37 -1.77 -4.80
C LEU A 60 0.46 -1.68 -6.03
N ARG A 61 -0.70 -1.03 -5.90
CA ARG A 61 -1.57 -0.75 -7.03
C ARG A 61 -0.95 0.21 -8.04
N LEU A 62 -0.21 1.22 -7.58
CA LEU A 62 0.50 2.14 -8.49
C LEU A 62 1.55 1.40 -9.33
N ILE A 63 2.23 0.41 -8.74
CA ILE A 63 3.30 -0.36 -9.41
C ILE A 63 2.70 -1.38 -10.38
N HIS A 64 1.81 -2.24 -9.89
CA HIS A 64 1.39 -3.41 -10.65
C HIS A 64 0.17 -3.15 -11.55
N THR A 65 -0.74 -2.28 -11.13
CA THR A 65 -1.97 -1.99 -11.87
C THR A 65 -2.39 -0.51 -11.79
N PRO A 66 -1.60 0.45 -12.29
CA PRO A 66 -1.88 1.88 -12.15
C PRO A 66 -3.23 2.32 -12.73
N SER A 67 -3.72 1.66 -13.78
CA SER A 67 -5.08 1.91 -14.33
C SER A 67 -6.22 1.52 -13.37
N GLN A 68 -5.92 0.74 -12.34
CA GLN A 68 -6.83 0.29 -11.28
C GLN A 68 -6.32 0.74 -9.90
N ALA A 69 -5.64 1.90 -9.83
CA ALA A 69 -5.03 2.40 -8.60
C ALA A 69 -6.02 2.51 -7.42
N ASP A 70 -7.27 2.90 -7.71
CA ASP A 70 -8.33 3.07 -6.70
C ASP A 70 -9.07 1.77 -6.34
N CYS A 71 -8.69 0.62 -6.90
CA CYS A 71 -9.38 -0.65 -6.68
C CYS A 71 -8.97 -1.37 -5.39
N TYR A 72 -7.99 -0.86 -4.64
CA TYR A 72 -7.57 -1.44 -3.35
C TYR A 72 -7.36 -2.98 -3.46
N LEU A 73 -7.97 -3.83 -2.62
CA LEU A 73 -7.87 -5.29 -2.72
C LEU A 73 -8.79 -5.94 -3.76
N VAL A 74 -9.67 -5.18 -4.43
CA VAL A 74 -10.62 -5.73 -5.40
C VAL A 74 -9.86 -6.36 -6.57
N HIS A 75 -10.04 -7.66 -6.77
CA HIS A 75 -9.32 -8.46 -7.76
C HIS A 75 -7.80 -8.62 -7.54
N ALA A 76 -7.26 -8.33 -6.36
CA ALA A 76 -5.82 -8.43 -6.08
C ALA A 76 -5.22 -9.80 -6.45
N SER A 77 -5.92 -10.91 -6.18
CA SER A 77 -5.45 -12.28 -6.51
C SER A 77 -5.32 -12.55 -8.02
N ARG A 78 -5.96 -11.75 -8.86
CA ARG A 78 -5.86 -11.82 -10.34
C ARG A 78 -4.83 -10.83 -10.86
N ASP A 79 -4.79 -9.65 -10.25
CA ASP A 79 -4.10 -8.48 -10.76
C ASP A 79 -2.63 -8.40 -10.33
N PHE A 80 -2.28 -8.95 -9.16
CA PHE A 80 -0.91 -8.91 -8.63
C PHE A 80 -0.12 -10.19 -8.94
N PRO A 81 1.22 -10.09 -9.00
CA PRO A 81 2.09 -11.26 -8.99
C PRO A 81 1.81 -12.15 -7.78
N ILE A 82 1.98 -13.47 -7.94
CA ILE A 82 1.59 -14.45 -6.92
C ILE A 82 2.33 -14.23 -5.59
N GLU A 83 3.59 -13.82 -5.65
CA GLU A 83 4.42 -13.49 -4.48
C GLU A 83 3.87 -12.29 -3.70
N VAL A 84 3.31 -11.29 -4.38
CA VAL A 84 2.67 -10.13 -3.77
C VAL A 84 1.34 -10.54 -3.12
N VAL A 85 0.56 -11.38 -3.81
CA VAL A 85 -0.71 -11.92 -3.27
C VAL A 85 -0.46 -12.69 -1.98
N LEU A 86 0.48 -13.65 -2.00
CA LEU A 86 0.80 -14.46 -0.82
C LEU A 86 1.33 -13.61 0.34
N THR A 87 2.10 -12.56 0.03
CA THR A 87 2.59 -11.62 1.04
C THR A 87 1.44 -10.83 1.67
N LEU A 88 0.49 -10.35 0.87
CA LEU A 88 -0.70 -9.66 1.37
C LEU A 88 -1.59 -10.61 2.17
N GLU A 89 -1.86 -11.83 1.71
CA GLU A 89 -2.64 -12.81 2.47
C GLU A 89 -2.03 -13.09 3.85
N LYS A 90 -0.70 -13.20 3.94
CA LYS A 90 0.01 -13.32 5.22
C LYS A 90 -0.18 -12.08 6.10
N LEU A 91 -0.04 -10.88 5.54
CA LEU A 91 -0.17 -9.61 6.26
C LEU A 91 -1.61 -9.36 6.76
N TYR A 92 -2.64 -9.79 6.02
CA TYR A 92 -4.04 -9.67 6.45
C TYR A 92 -4.48 -10.82 7.39
N GLY A 93 -3.82 -11.97 7.34
CA GLY A 93 -4.14 -13.18 8.11
C GLY A 93 -3.75 -13.15 9.60
N VAL A 94 -3.78 -11.98 10.24
CA VAL A 94 -3.38 -11.80 11.64
C VAL A 94 -4.44 -12.30 12.63
N LYS A 95 -4.00 -12.95 13.71
CA LYS A 95 -4.84 -13.51 14.79
C LYS A 95 -4.44 -13.02 16.18
N THR A 96 -3.23 -12.48 16.32
CA THR A 96 -2.67 -12.03 17.59
C THR A 96 -2.04 -10.64 17.47
N VAL A 97 -1.78 -10.01 18.63
CA VAL A 97 -1.00 -8.77 18.68
C VAL A 97 0.42 -9.00 18.17
N GLN A 98 0.99 -10.19 18.40
CA GLN A 98 2.32 -10.54 17.94
C GLN A 98 2.38 -10.60 16.41
N ASP A 99 1.37 -11.17 15.77
CA ASP A 99 1.26 -11.20 14.31
C ASP A 99 1.23 -9.77 13.73
N ILE A 100 0.55 -8.84 14.40
CA ILE A 100 0.52 -7.43 14.00
C ILE A 100 1.89 -6.77 14.17
N ILE A 101 2.64 -7.07 15.24
CA ILE A 101 4.00 -6.54 15.44
C ILE A 101 4.92 -7.00 14.30
N GLU A 102 4.91 -8.29 14.00
CA GLU A 102 5.70 -8.87 12.91
C GLU A 102 5.27 -8.33 11.55
N GLY A 103 3.96 -8.19 11.34
CA GLY A 103 3.37 -7.62 10.15
C GLY A 103 3.71 -6.14 9.95
N ILE A 104 3.84 -5.33 11.01
CA ILE A 104 4.30 -3.93 10.92
C ILE A 104 5.75 -3.89 10.45
N ASN A 105 6.62 -4.75 10.97
CA ASN A 105 8.03 -4.78 10.60
C ASN A 105 8.21 -5.20 9.13
N LEU A 106 7.51 -6.27 8.71
CA LEU A 106 7.54 -6.72 7.32
C LEU A 106 6.98 -5.67 6.36
N ALA A 107 5.85 -5.05 6.71
CA ALA A 107 5.25 -4.01 5.87
C ALA A 107 6.13 -2.76 5.75
N ASP A 108 7.00 -2.47 6.72
CA ASP A 108 7.91 -1.31 6.67
C ASP A 108 8.93 -1.45 5.54
N GLU A 109 9.55 -2.63 5.43
CA GLU A 109 10.48 -2.93 4.36
C GLU A 109 9.78 -2.90 3.00
N LEU A 110 8.62 -3.57 2.90
CA LEU A 110 7.84 -3.62 1.67
C LEU A 110 7.37 -2.24 1.22
N PHE A 111 6.90 -1.41 2.14
CA PHE A 111 6.42 -0.06 1.85
C PHE A 111 7.55 0.83 1.34
N CYS A 112 8.72 0.79 2.00
CA CYS A 112 9.88 1.57 1.55
C CYS A 112 10.32 1.18 0.14
N ASN A 113 10.39 -0.12 -0.14
CA ASN A 113 10.76 -0.62 -1.46
C ASN A 113 9.74 -0.24 -2.53
N ALA A 114 8.44 -0.41 -2.21
CA ALA A 114 7.36 -0.07 -3.13
C ALA A 114 7.32 1.44 -3.43
N VAL A 115 7.55 2.31 -2.43
CA VAL A 115 7.64 3.76 -2.66
C VAL A 115 8.79 4.09 -3.59
N ALA A 116 9.99 3.53 -3.37
CA ALA A 116 11.14 3.77 -4.22
C ALA A 116 10.90 3.31 -5.68
N GLU A 117 10.23 2.18 -5.87
CA GLU A 117 9.85 1.67 -7.18
C GLU A 117 8.80 2.57 -7.86
N ALA A 118 7.76 2.98 -7.12
CA ALA A 118 6.73 3.87 -7.62
C ALA A 118 7.31 5.24 -8.02
N ASP A 119 8.19 5.83 -7.21
CA ASP A 119 8.89 7.08 -7.54
C ASP A 119 9.78 6.92 -8.77
N PHE A 120 10.49 5.79 -8.91
CA PHE A 120 11.25 5.50 -10.11
C PHE A 120 10.35 5.44 -11.35
N MET A 121 9.27 4.67 -11.31
CA MET A 121 8.30 4.56 -12.42
C MET A 121 7.68 5.91 -12.79
N LEU A 122 7.31 6.70 -11.78
CA LEU A 122 6.68 8.01 -11.96
C LEU A 122 7.67 9.12 -12.29
N SER A 123 8.99 8.87 -12.30
CA SER A 123 10.02 9.86 -12.67
C SER A 123 10.57 9.67 -14.09
N GLN A 124 10.51 8.45 -14.65
CA GLN A 124 10.99 8.19 -16.01
C GLN A 124 10.22 9.05 -17.04
N THR A 125 10.98 9.74 -17.88
CA THR A 125 10.50 10.67 -18.93
C THR A 125 10.93 10.07 -20.27
N TYR A 126 10.00 9.90 -21.21
CA TYR A 126 10.31 9.68 -22.63
C TYR A 126 9.83 10.90 -23.42
#